data_AF-A0A3D0HY02-F1
#
_entry.id   AF-A0A3D0HY02-F1
#
_cell.length_a   1.000
_cell.length_b   1.000
_cell.length_c   1.000
_cell.angle_alpha   90.00
_cell.angle_beta   90.00
_cell.angle_gamma   90.00
#
_symmetry.space_group_name_H-M   'P 1'
#
loop_
_entity.id
_entity.type
_entity.pdbx_description
1 polymer ?
#
loop_
_entity_poly.entity_id
_entity_poly.type
_entity_poly.pdbx_seq_one_letter_code
_entity_poly.pdbx_strand_id
1 'polypeptide(L)'
;MKLRSLIITIFLLSAIIVRSQIPLSSPVYLLPSGNEKDGQPVFKVMTTKNSQFRKARQLFDRGFVNHVVTLYKMAQQYQVSNGKLPGVEEAYLAFTRNVGGFARIGFWLETPQGLVHKPNTGYVDLNENYLEHERDEIAAPPQIFNHEMGHLILNVLTLTPENAKEMKSPIMHYFTTLTDYTTAFDEGFAEHLQYMTVEFERNKKVKDTIASKVRRLNFDLSRTMYGYERDYNWSLRMGFFAATMPAWYQSIENIRRHSFIRNNWAKMSARVASGINNPADYIQYRNAAVWPNPAVMRSYAESMSVEGILATFFSHVITNDMNKNFMVPEAYRVFIPDTSVKVPQQIDVTTNQYLKMFIAIAGSTQSGPNPGGPFTAFMKTYLQMFPTESSYIKSCWETSSEHQYNDNPAPEVWVMNTNFHVRPYAMGPFGPTIPTYTFNLNVADTIDLMTFDKISRSDAEKIITWRNQNQGFKTLSEVEKTPDVDADKLKEISQAIYDPQKAEKLFNKQVPLTSFFIYPIIHLLKMSLLWFIILGVLYAMILVFYAKITPSPRLLTLLLLKVLMFATAGLIIQILMIKQFALMLGFTLLLLAISYLANRRKGTILWLSLGSTLAIGIVMLYSLW
;
A
#
# COMPACT_ATOMS: atom_id res chain seq x y z
N MET A 1 -13.69 60.45 -4.33
CA MET A 1 -13.18 59.36 -5.19
C MET A 1 -14.38 58.56 -5.69
N LYS A 2 -14.65 58.52 -7.01
CA LYS A 2 -15.89 57.92 -7.56
C LYS A 2 -15.82 56.38 -7.48
N LEU A 3 -16.92 55.73 -7.10
CA LEU A 3 -17.06 54.26 -6.98
C LEU A 3 -16.49 53.47 -8.17
N ARG A 4 -16.59 54.03 -9.40
CA ARG A 4 -15.98 53.47 -10.62
C ARG A 4 -14.45 53.39 -10.54
N SER A 5 -13.77 54.40 -10.02
CA SER A 5 -12.30 54.37 -9.86
C SER A 5 -11.88 53.33 -8.83
N LEU A 6 -12.63 53.16 -7.74
CA LEU A 6 -12.36 52.13 -6.75
C LEU A 6 -12.56 50.71 -7.32
N ILE A 7 -13.62 50.47 -8.10
CA ILE A 7 -13.87 49.18 -8.76
C ILE A 7 -12.77 48.88 -9.79
N ILE A 8 -12.37 49.86 -10.61
CA ILE A 8 -11.29 49.68 -11.58
C ILE A 8 -9.96 49.41 -10.88
N THR A 9 -9.64 50.10 -9.78
CA THR A 9 -8.43 49.86 -8.99
C THR A 9 -8.45 48.49 -8.33
N ILE A 10 -9.58 48.04 -7.78
CA ILE A 10 -9.73 46.68 -7.22
C ILE A 10 -9.60 45.63 -8.33
N PHE A 11 -10.19 45.86 -9.51
CA PHE A 11 -10.11 44.94 -10.65
C PHE A 11 -8.69 44.86 -11.24
N LEU A 12 -7.98 45.99 -11.31
CA LEU A 12 -6.58 46.05 -11.73
C LEU A 12 -5.66 45.44 -10.69
N LEU A 13 -5.86 45.71 -9.39
CA LEU A 13 -5.10 45.08 -8.31
C LEU A 13 -5.33 43.57 -8.28
N SER A 14 -6.57 43.11 -8.41
CA SER A 14 -6.88 41.68 -8.50
C SER A 14 -6.34 41.05 -9.78
N ALA A 15 -6.36 41.75 -10.93
CA ALA A 15 -5.72 41.28 -12.15
C ALA A 15 -4.18 41.23 -12.06
N ILE A 16 -3.55 42.18 -11.34
CA ILE A 16 -2.11 42.21 -11.07
C ILE A 16 -1.71 41.11 -10.08
N ILE A 17 -2.53 40.87 -9.04
CA ILE A 17 -2.36 39.77 -8.08
C ILE A 17 -2.57 38.41 -8.79
N VAL A 18 -3.51 38.30 -9.74
CA VAL A 18 -3.72 37.07 -10.52
C VAL A 18 -2.61 36.85 -11.58
N ARG A 19 -1.99 37.92 -12.10
CA ARG A 19 -0.77 37.83 -12.94
C ARG A 19 0.51 37.52 -12.15
N SER A 20 0.44 37.39 -10.83
CA SER A 20 1.61 37.30 -9.97
C SER A 20 2.12 35.89 -9.71
N GLN A 21 1.53 34.84 -10.29
CA GLN A 21 1.93 33.45 -10.03
C GLN A 21 2.25 32.70 -11.33
N ILE A 22 3.15 31.71 -11.24
CA ILE A 22 3.48 30.85 -12.37
C ILE A 22 2.22 30.15 -12.89
N PRO A 23 1.94 30.20 -14.20
CA PRO A 23 0.76 29.56 -14.76
C PRO A 23 0.85 28.05 -14.53
N LEU A 24 -0.17 27.50 -13.86
CA LEU A 24 -0.25 26.06 -13.61
C LEU A 24 -0.57 25.29 -14.89
N SER A 25 0.07 24.14 -15.09
CA SER A 25 -0.12 23.27 -16.24
C SER A 25 -1.18 22.18 -16.00
N SER A 26 -1.81 21.71 -17.07
CA SER A 26 -2.76 20.58 -17.06
C SER A 26 -2.16 19.38 -17.81
N PRO A 27 -2.56 18.14 -17.48
CA PRO A 27 -2.11 16.99 -18.23
C PRO A 27 -2.75 16.93 -19.63
N VAL A 28 -2.03 16.33 -20.58
CA VAL A 28 -2.54 15.98 -21.90
C VAL A 28 -3.21 14.61 -21.81
N TYR A 29 -4.51 14.59 -22.09
CA TYR A 29 -5.32 13.37 -22.03
C TYR A 29 -5.14 12.52 -23.28
N LEU A 30 -4.89 11.23 -23.11
CA LEU A 30 -4.65 10.26 -24.17
C LEU A 30 -5.70 9.15 -24.17
N LEU A 31 -6.03 8.67 -25.38
CA LEU A 31 -6.87 7.50 -25.61
C LEU A 31 -6.08 6.46 -26.43
N PRO A 32 -6.21 5.15 -26.14
CA PRO A 32 -5.61 4.11 -26.96
C PRO A 32 -6.20 4.14 -28.36
N SER A 33 -5.34 4.04 -29.38
CA SER A 33 -5.78 3.89 -30.77
C SER A 33 -6.29 2.46 -31.06
N GLY A 34 -5.99 1.51 -30.18
CA GLY A 34 -6.21 0.07 -30.38
C GLY A 34 -5.04 -0.65 -31.04
N ASN A 35 -4.00 0.08 -31.46
CA ASN A 35 -2.80 -0.48 -32.10
C ASN A 35 -1.59 -0.42 -31.16
N GLU A 36 -0.65 -1.32 -31.40
CA GLU A 36 0.70 -1.29 -30.85
C GLU A 36 1.70 -1.16 -32.00
N LYS A 37 2.85 -0.53 -31.72
CA LYS A 37 3.97 -0.42 -32.64
C LYS A 37 5.27 -0.63 -31.87
N ASP A 38 6.10 -1.56 -32.34
CA ASP A 38 7.36 -1.93 -31.70
C ASP A 38 7.20 -2.36 -30.23
N GLY A 39 6.08 -3.03 -29.92
CA GLY A 39 5.74 -3.46 -28.56
C GLY A 39 5.29 -2.34 -27.61
N GLN A 40 5.08 -1.11 -28.12
CA GLN A 40 4.61 0.03 -27.35
C GLN A 40 3.20 0.46 -27.78
N PRO A 41 2.39 0.99 -26.85
CA PRO A 41 1.05 1.44 -27.17
C PRO A 41 1.06 2.68 -28.07
N VAL A 42 0.11 2.75 -29.00
CA VAL A 42 -0.13 3.93 -29.84
C VAL A 42 -1.34 4.71 -29.29
N PHE A 43 -1.14 5.98 -28.94
CA PHE A 43 -2.14 6.86 -28.34
C PHE A 43 -2.57 8.00 -29.26
N LYS A 44 -3.78 8.50 -29.03
CA LYS A 44 -4.36 9.70 -29.63
C LYS A 44 -4.64 10.74 -28.56
N VAL A 45 -4.43 12.02 -28.86
CA VAL A 45 -4.84 13.10 -27.95
C VAL A 45 -6.36 13.18 -27.91
N MET A 46 -6.92 13.22 -26.70
CA MET A 46 -8.34 13.43 -26.49
C MET A 46 -8.70 14.91 -26.75
N THR A 47 -9.82 15.14 -27.43
CA THR A 47 -10.30 16.47 -27.81
C THR A 47 -11.73 16.71 -27.31
N THR A 48 -12.25 17.91 -27.48
CA THR A 48 -13.66 18.26 -27.15
C THR A 48 -14.70 17.42 -27.90
N LYS A 49 -14.32 16.76 -28.99
CA LYS A 49 -15.18 15.82 -29.72
C LYS A 49 -15.39 14.50 -28.97
N ASN A 50 -14.49 14.16 -28.05
CA ASN A 50 -14.59 12.95 -27.24
C ASN A 50 -15.51 13.20 -26.03
N SER A 51 -16.51 12.34 -25.84
CA SER A 51 -17.49 12.48 -24.74
C SER A 51 -16.84 12.49 -23.34
N GLN A 52 -15.78 11.72 -23.18
CA GLN A 52 -14.99 11.57 -21.95
C GLN A 52 -14.13 12.81 -21.61
N PHE A 53 -13.85 13.69 -22.58
CA PHE A 53 -12.94 14.82 -22.39
C PHE A 53 -13.41 15.78 -21.30
N ARG A 54 -14.72 16.06 -21.24
CA ARG A 54 -15.28 16.92 -20.19
C ARG A 54 -15.12 16.31 -18.80
N LYS A 55 -15.27 14.99 -18.67
CA LYS A 55 -15.08 14.28 -17.39
C LYS A 55 -13.62 14.32 -16.95
N ALA A 56 -12.69 14.05 -17.87
CA ALA A 56 -11.25 14.14 -17.61
C ALA A 56 -10.87 15.55 -17.12
N ARG A 57 -11.26 16.59 -17.85
CA ARG A 57 -11.04 17.99 -17.41
C ARG A 57 -11.66 18.29 -16.05
N GLN A 58 -12.86 17.76 -15.79
CA GLN A 58 -13.52 17.96 -14.50
C GLN A 58 -12.69 17.38 -13.35
N LEU A 59 -12.06 16.22 -13.57
CA LEU A 59 -11.25 15.52 -12.57
C LEU A 59 -9.82 16.07 -12.46
N PHE A 60 -9.18 16.52 -13.53
CA PHE A 60 -7.73 16.75 -13.52
C PHE A 60 -7.29 18.18 -13.81
N ASP A 61 -8.11 19.06 -14.40
CA ASP A 61 -7.73 20.46 -14.69
C ASP A 61 -7.90 21.42 -13.50
N ARG A 62 -7.77 20.94 -12.26
CA ARG A 62 -7.87 21.81 -11.08
C ARG A 62 -7.17 21.26 -9.85
N GLY A 63 -6.93 22.16 -8.89
CA GLY A 63 -6.46 21.82 -7.56
C GLY A 63 -4.99 21.41 -7.57
N PHE A 64 -4.63 20.49 -6.69
CA PHE A 64 -3.23 20.06 -6.54
C PHE A 64 -2.69 19.31 -7.76
N VAL A 65 -3.55 18.74 -8.62
CA VAL A 65 -3.15 18.10 -9.88
C VAL A 65 -2.34 19.05 -10.77
N ASN A 66 -2.82 20.28 -10.98
CA ASN A 66 -2.08 21.23 -11.82
C ASN A 66 -0.75 21.65 -11.20
N HIS A 67 -0.69 21.68 -9.86
CA HIS A 67 0.56 21.94 -9.15
C HIS A 67 1.56 20.83 -9.43
N VAL A 68 1.18 19.56 -9.26
CA VAL A 68 2.06 18.40 -9.51
C VAL A 68 2.51 18.32 -10.97
N VAL A 69 1.62 18.58 -11.94
CA VAL A 69 2.00 18.64 -13.36
C VAL A 69 3.03 19.76 -13.63
N THR A 70 2.88 20.90 -12.95
CA THR A 70 3.85 22.00 -13.05
C THR A 70 5.19 21.62 -12.43
N LEU A 71 5.19 20.95 -11.28
CA LEU A 71 6.40 20.42 -10.65
C LEU A 71 7.11 19.40 -11.54
N TYR A 72 6.38 18.51 -12.21
CA TYR A 72 6.96 17.58 -13.17
C TYR A 72 7.66 18.29 -14.33
N LYS A 73 7.07 19.36 -14.88
CA LYS A 73 7.74 20.19 -15.88
C LYS A 73 8.99 20.88 -15.33
N MET A 74 8.93 21.38 -14.10
CA MET A 74 10.11 21.98 -13.44
C MET A 74 11.23 20.96 -13.20
N ALA A 75 10.90 19.74 -12.77
CA ALA A 75 11.87 18.65 -12.60
C ALA A 75 12.56 18.30 -13.93
N GLN A 76 11.80 18.23 -15.03
CA GLN A 76 12.38 18.04 -16.36
C GLN A 76 13.27 19.23 -16.75
N GLN A 77 12.79 20.46 -16.55
CA GLN A 77 13.55 21.66 -16.88
C GLN A 77 14.87 21.75 -16.10
N TYR A 78 14.89 21.31 -14.84
CA TYR A 78 16.12 21.19 -14.06
C TYR A 78 17.14 20.29 -14.76
N GLN A 79 16.72 19.13 -15.26
CA GLN A 79 17.62 18.23 -15.99
C GLN A 79 18.02 18.77 -17.36
N VAL A 80 17.14 19.50 -18.05
CA VAL A 80 17.47 20.20 -19.30
C VAL A 80 18.54 21.26 -19.06
N SER A 81 18.38 22.09 -18.03
CA SER A 81 19.35 23.13 -17.66
C SER A 81 20.71 22.52 -17.27
N ASN A 82 20.73 21.28 -16.77
CA ASN A 82 21.95 20.53 -16.48
C ASN A 82 22.47 19.67 -17.65
N GLY A 83 21.89 19.81 -18.85
CA GLY A 83 22.31 19.08 -20.06
C GLY A 83 22.06 17.57 -20.01
N LYS A 84 21.16 17.10 -19.13
CA LYS A 84 20.84 15.68 -18.93
C LYS A 84 19.61 15.23 -19.71
N LEU A 85 18.69 16.14 -20.01
CA LEU A 85 17.54 15.90 -20.89
C LEU A 85 17.58 16.82 -22.11
N PRO A 86 17.10 16.37 -23.28
CA PRO A 86 17.11 17.17 -24.51
C PRO A 86 16.04 18.28 -24.52
N GLY A 87 15.02 18.17 -23.69
CA GLY A 87 13.91 19.12 -23.62
C GLY A 87 12.87 18.72 -22.57
N VAL A 88 11.86 19.57 -22.41
CA VAL A 88 10.72 19.35 -21.51
C VAL A 88 9.55 18.76 -22.31
N GLU A 89 8.93 17.71 -21.79
CA GLU A 89 7.72 17.10 -22.33
C GLU A 89 6.49 17.44 -21.49
N GLU A 90 5.31 17.29 -22.11
CA GLU A 90 4.03 17.42 -21.40
C GLU A 90 3.83 16.25 -20.40
N ALA A 91 2.99 16.47 -19.38
CA ALA A 91 2.53 15.37 -18.53
C ALA A 91 1.37 14.67 -19.25
N TYR A 92 1.51 13.38 -19.53
CA TYR A 92 0.51 12.61 -20.27
C TYR A 92 -0.30 11.72 -19.32
N LEU A 93 -1.62 11.72 -19.51
CA LEU A 93 -2.54 10.83 -18.79
C LEU A 93 -3.35 10.01 -19.80
N ALA A 94 -3.08 8.72 -19.87
CA ALA A 94 -3.79 7.77 -20.71
C ALA A 94 -4.96 7.12 -19.98
N PHE A 95 -6.09 6.95 -20.67
CA PHE A 95 -7.23 6.19 -20.18
C PHE A 95 -7.35 4.89 -20.98
N THR A 96 -6.97 3.77 -20.37
CA THR A 96 -6.94 2.45 -21.04
C THR A 96 -7.86 1.43 -20.36
N ARG A 97 -7.95 0.23 -20.93
CA ARG A 97 -8.69 -0.90 -20.31
C ARG A 97 -7.83 -1.77 -19.40
N ASN A 98 -6.55 -1.46 -19.27
CA ASN A 98 -5.66 -2.19 -18.38
C ASN A 98 -6.13 -2.04 -16.94
N VAL A 99 -5.82 -3.02 -16.09
CA VAL A 99 -5.85 -2.79 -14.64
C VAL A 99 -4.83 -1.67 -14.40
N GLY A 100 -5.32 -0.44 -14.19
CA GLY A 100 -4.55 0.80 -14.30
C GLY A 100 -4.32 1.47 -12.94
N GLY A 101 -3.58 2.58 -12.96
CA GLY A 101 -3.00 3.24 -11.79
C GLY A 101 -1.49 3.05 -11.74
N PHE A 102 -0.79 3.25 -12.86
CA PHE A 102 0.66 3.05 -12.93
C PHE A 102 1.34 4.16 -13.74
N ALA A 103 2.48 4.62 -13.27
CA ALA A 103 3.48 5.31 -14.08
C ALA A 103 4.06 4.35 -15.13
N ARG A 104 4.29 4.85 -16.35
CA ARG A 104 4.87 4.10 -17.46
C ARG A 104 5.77 5.00 -18.29
N ILE A 105 6.68 4.41 -19.07
CA ILE A 105 7.57 5.12 -20.00
C ILE A 105 7.43 4.53 -21.40
N GLY A 106 7.40 5.40 -22.41
CA GLY A 106 7.51 4.97 -23.80
C GLY A 106 6.16 4.74 -24.48
N PHE A 107 5.86 5.50 -25.53
CA PHE A 107 4.68 5.30 -26.36
C PHE A 107 4.85 5.91 -27.75
N TRP A 108 3.88 5.66 -28.63
CA TRP A 108 3.74 6.37 -29.91
C TRP A 108 2.53 7.31 -29.86
N LEU A 109 2.70 8.55 -30.32
CA LEU A 109 1.62 9.53 -30.40
C LEU A 109 1.18 9.70 -31.86
N GLU A 110 -0.10 9.47 -32.11
CA GLU A 110 -0.72 9.75 -33.41
C GLU A 110 -1.08 11.23 -33.50
N THR A 111 -0.47 11.90 -34.48
CA THR A 111 -0.70 13.32 -34.80
C THR A 111 -1.23 13.44 -36.23
N PRO A 112 -1.79 14.59 -36.64
CA PRO A 112 -2.18 14.82 -38.04
C PRO A 112 -1.03 14.65 -39.04
N GLN A 113 0.22 14.79 -38.59
CA GLN A 113 1.44 14.66 -39.40
C GLN A 113 2.01 13.23 -39.39
N GLY A 114 1.37 12.29 -38.68
CA GLY A 114 1.80 10.90 -38.55
C GLY A 114 2.13 10.49 -37.11
N LEU A 115 2.77 9.33 -36.98
CA LEU A 115 3.17 8.77 -35.68
C LEU A 115 4.49 9.38 -35.21
N VAL A 116 4.49 9.92 -33.99
CA VAL A 116 5.68 10.45 -33.31
C VAL A 116 6.08 9.50 -32.19
N HIS A 117 7.33 9.02 -32.21
CA HIS A 117 7.83 8.14 -31.15
C HIS A 117 8.22 8.97 -29.92
N LYS A 118 7.83 8.51 -28.73
CA LYS A 118 8.10 9.13 -27.43
C LYS A 118 8.75 8.09 -26.49
N PRO A 119 9.97 7.59 -26.79
CA PRO A 119 10.53 6.41 -26.13
C PRO A 119 10.87 6.60 -24.66
N ASN A 120 11.25 7.82 -24.26
CA ASN A 120 11.70 8.14 -22.91
C ASN A 120 10.71 9.06 -22.17
N THR A 121 9.49 9.20 -22.70
CA THR A 121 8.47 10.08 -22.13
C THR A 121 7.59 9.30 -21.17
N GLY A 122 7.52 9.79 -19.93
CA GLY A 122 6.64 9.26 -18.90
C GLY A 122 5.16 9.60 -19.16
N TYR A 123 4.27 8.67 -18.81
CA TYR A 123 2.84 8.89 -18.78
C TYR A 123 2.20 8.10 -17.64
N VAL A 124 1.04 8.55 -17.17
CA VAL A 124 0.22 7.81 -16.20
C VAL A 124 -0.84 7.03 -16.97
N ASP A 125 -0.96 5.73 -16.73
CA ASP A 125 -1.99 4.86 -17.28
C ASP A 125 -3.10 4.65 -16.23
N LEU A 126 -4.26 5.27 -16.42
CA LEU A 126 -5.45 5.03 -15.60
C LEU A 126 -6.47 4.18 -16.35
N ASN A 127 -7.17 3.31 -15.63
CA ASN A 127 -8.31 2.60 -16.20
C ASN A 127 -9.41 3.60 -16.61
N GLU A 128 -10.01 3.43 -17.78
CA GLU A 128 -11.04 4.34 -18.31
C GLU A 128 -12.27 4.47 -17.40
N ASN A 129 -12.58 3.44 -16.59
CA ASN A 129 -13.68 3.46 -15.64
C ASN A 129 -13.49 4.51 -14.53
N TYR A 130 -12.26 4.95 -14.24
CA TYR A 130 -12.01 6.02 -13.27
C TYR A 130 -12.64 7.37 -13.66
N LEU A 131 -13.03 7.56 -14.93
CA LEU A 131 -13.75 8.74 -15.37
C LEU A 131 -15.20 8.81 -14.84
N GLU A 132 -15.73 7.71 -14.34
CA GLU A 132 -17.07 7.65 -13.73
C GLU A 132 -17.04 7.89 -12.22
N HIS A 133 -15.86 8.03 -11.62
CA HIS A 133 -15.69 8.26 -10.18
C HIS A 133 -15.74 9.75 -9.84
N GLU A 134 -16.08 10.03 -8.58
CA GLU A 134 -16.13 11.39 -8.04
C GLU A 134 -14.83 11.79 -7.33
N ARG A 135 -14.54 13.10 -7.28
CA ARG A 135 -13.35 13.63 -6.59
C ARG A 135 -13.36 13.42 -5.08
N ASP A 136 -14.55 13.26 -4.50
CA ASP A 136 -14.74 13.17 -3.05
C ASP A 136 -14.67 11.74 -2.51
N GLU A 137 -14.20 10.79 -3.33
CA GLU A 137 -13.90 9.42 -2.93
C GLU A 137 -12.52 9.27 -2.29
N ILE A 138 -12.34 8.19 -1.53
CA ILE A 138 -11.02 7.80 -1.02
C ILE A 138 -10.28 7.07 -2.15
N ALA A 139 -9.03 7.45 -2.41
CA ALA A 139 -8.33 7.03 -3.63
C ALA A 139 -9.06 7.45 -4.91
N ALA A 140 -9.64 8.67 -4.90
CA ALA A 140 -10.22 9.26 -6.10
C ALA A 140 -9.19 9.40 -7.23
N PRO A 141 -9.61 9.47 -8.50
CA PRO A 141 -8.68 9.54 -9.64
C PRO A 141 -7.58 10.61 -9.52
N PRO A 142 -7.84 11.85 -9.03
CA PRO A 142 -6.79 12.85 -8.83
C PRO A 142 -5.73 12.46 -7.79
N GLN A 143 -6.12 11.69 -6.77
CA GLN A 143 -5.22 11.20 -5.73
C GLN A 143 -4.27 10.15 -6.34
N ILE A 144 -4.81 9.18 -7.07
CA ILE A 144 -4.02 8.14 -7.77
C ILE A 144 -3.10 8.77 -8.81
N PHE A 145 -3.60 9.70 -9.62
CA PHE A 145 -2.77 10.39 -10.61
C PHE A 145 -1.56 11.09 -9.99
N ASN A 146 -1.76 11.82 -8.88
CA ASN A 146 -0.67 12.51 -8.22
C ASN A 146 0.33 11.55 -7.55
N HIS A 147 -0.12 10.36 -7.10
CA HIS A 147 0.77 9.28 -6.69
C HIS A 147 1.70 8.88 -7.85
N GLU A 148 1.14 8.49 -8.99
CA GLU A 148 1.92 8.03 -10.15
C GLU A 148 2.82 9.12 -10.73
N MET A 149 2.39 10.38 -10.69
CA MET A 149 3.25 11.50 -11.06
C MET A 149 4.47 11.64 -10.13
N GLY A 150 4.37 11.22 -8.87
CA GLY A 150 5.51 11.17 -7.95
C GLY A 150 6.62 10.25 -8.44
N HIS A 151 6.24 9.06 -8.90
CA HIS A 151 7.16 8.10 -9.53
C HIS A 151 7.83 8.69 -10.78
N LEU A 152 7.06 9.36 -11.64
CA LEU A 152 7.62 10.03 -12.83
C LEU A 152 8.57 11.18 -12.47
N ILE A 153 8.25 11.98 -11.44
CA ILE A 153 9.13 13.03 -10.93
C ILE A 153 10.44 12.44 -10.41
N LEU A 154 10.39 11.37 -9.60
CA LEU A 154 11.59 10.70 -9.11
C LEU A 154 12.44 10.12 -10.24
N ASN A 155 11.81 9.48 -11.24
CA ASN A 155 12.53 8.95 -12.41
C ASN A 155 13.24 10.07 -13.18
N VAL A 156 12.61 11.24 -13.34
CA VAL A 156 13.23 12.41 -13.98
C VAL A 156 14.39 12.97 -13.14
N LEU A 157 14.22 13.11 -11.82
CA LEU A 157 15.25 13.69 -10.96
C LEU A 157 16.46 12.77 -10.78
N THR A 158 16.22 11.46 -10.72
CA THR A 158 17.29 10.48 -10.52
C THR A 158 17.89 9.97 -11.83
N LEU A 159 17.20 10.17 -12.95
CA LEU A 159 17.53 9.59 -14.26
C LEU A 159 17.66 8.06 -14.23
N THR A 160 17.00 7.43 -13.26
CA THR A 160 16.99 5.98 -13.10
C THR A 160 15.98 5.39 -14.08
N PRO A 161 16.40 4.50 -15.00
CA PRO A 161 15.46 3.75 -15.82
C PRO A 161 14.53 2.93 -14.93
N GLU A 162 13.26 2.79 -15.30
CA GLU A 162 12.26 2.01 -14.55
C GLU A 162 12.74 0.57 -14.29
N ASN A 163 13.44 -0.02 -15.27
CA ASN A 163 14.02 -1.37 -15.21
C ASN A 163 15.27 -1.48 -14.32
N ALA A 164 15.77 -0.37 -13.76
CA ALA A 164 16.96 -0.35 -12.90
C ALA A 164 16.61 -0.34 -11.40
N LYS A 165 15.32 -0.28 -11.03
CA LYS A 165 14.89 -0.40 -9.64
C LYS A 165 14.97 -1.87 -9.21
N GLU A 166 16.08 -2.26 -8.59
CA GLU A 166 16.23 -3.58 -7.98
C GLU A 166 15.30 -3.71 -6.75
N MET A 167 14.15 -4.36 -6.91
CA MET A 167 13.29 -4.75 -5.79
C MET A 167 13.88 -5.98 -5.12
N LYS A 168 14.19 -5.89 -3.82
CA LYS A 168 14.90 -6.96 -3.11
C LYS A 168 13.98 -7.89 -2.32
N SER A 169 12.76 -7.43 -2.05
CA SER A 169 11.74 -8.21 -1.37
C SER A 169 10.72 -8.77 -2.37
N PRO A 170 10.43 -10.09 -2.37
CA PRO A 170 9.36 -10.69 -3.13
C PRO A 170 8.00 -10.51 -2.43
N ILE A 171 7.98 -9.89 -1.24
CA ILE A 171 6.75 -9.51 -0.56
C ILE A 171 6.19 -8.27 -1.25
N MET A 172 4.91 -8.32 -1.60
CA MET A 172 4.20 -7.17 -2.14
C MET A 172 4.26 -6.02 -1.14
N HIS A 173 4.66 -4.86 -1.65
CA HIS A 173 4.77 -3.65 -0.87
C HIS A 173 3.39 -3.05 -0.58
N TYR A 174 3.27 -2.42 0.58
CA TYR A 174 2.04 -1.80 1.12
C TYR A 174 2.46 -0.73 2.14
N PHE A 175 1.54 0.17 2.48
CA PHE A 175 1.81 1.39 3.26
C PHE A 175 2.63 1.17 4.55
N THR A 176 2.45 0.03 5.23
CA THR A 176 3.14 -0.31 6.50
C THR A 176 4.01 -1.57 6.44
N THR A 177 4.11 -2.21 5.28
CA THR A 177 4.92 -3.43 5.11
C THR A 177 6.39 -3.07 5.09
N LEU A 178 7.22 -3.94 5.65
CA LEU A 178 8.68 -3.80 5.60
C LEU A 178 9.18 -4.17 4.20
N THR A 179 9.82 -3.22 3.52
CA THR A 179 10.40 -3.37 2.18
C THR A 179 11.89 -3.00 2.19
N ASP A 180 12.53 -3.00 1.03
CA ASP A 180 13.86 -2.40 0.90
C ASP A 180 13.80 -0.86 0.96
N TYR A 181 14.93 -0.25 1.31
CA TYR A 181 15.03 1.21 1.46
C TYR A 181 14.71 1.97 0.17
N THR A 182 14.91 1.35 -1.00
CA THR A 182 14.61 1.99 -2.29
C THR A 182 13.12 2.02 -2.52
N THR A 183 12.43 0.87 -2.40
CA THR A 183 10.96 0.81 -2.50
C THR A 183 10.29 1.71 -1.47
N ALA A 184 10.72 1.67 -0.21
CA ALA A 184 10.16 2.54 0.83
C ALA A 184 10.28 4.03 0.47
N PHE A 185 11.42 4.46 -0.08
CA PHE A 185 11.65 5.86 -0.45
C PHE A 185 10.81 6.28 -1.66
N ASP A 186 10.79 5.43 -2.69
CA ASP A 186 10.07 5.68 -3.94
C ASP A 186 8.56 5.79 -3.70
N GLU A 187 7.98 4.77 -3.05
CA GLU A 187 6.56 4.73 -2.69
C GLU A 187 6.22 5.78 -1.63
N GLY A 188 7.08 5.99 -0.63
CA GLY A 188 6.87 7.05 0.36
C GLY A 188 6.80 8.44 -0.28
N PHE A 189 7.64 8.71 -1.27
CA PHE A 189 7.56 9.94 -2.05
C PHE A 189 6.32 9.98 -2.96
N ALA A 190 5.88 8.89 -3.56
CA ALA A 190 4.64 8.92 -4.34
C ALA A 190 3.39 9.11 -3.46
N GLU A 191 3.29 8.39 -2.36
CA GLU A 191 2.16 8.42 -1.44
C GLU A 191 1.99 9.77 -0.73
N HIS A 192 3.07 10.51 -0.46
CA HIS A 192 2.91 11.87 0.11
C HIS A 192 2.17 12.80 -0.87
N LEU A 193 2.38 12.70 -2.18
CA LEU A 193 1.65 13.50 -3.17
C LEU A 193 0.17 13.12 -3.22
N GLN A 194 -0.13 11.83 -3.05
CA GLN A 194 -1.50 11.35 -2.89
C GLN A 194 -2.19 12.02 -1.69
N TYR A 195 -1.52 12.07 -0.54
CA TYR A 195 -2.03 12.71 0.66
C TYR A 195 -2.16 14.24 0.51
N MET A 196 -1.15 14.90 -0.06
CA MET A 196 -1.16 16.34 -0.36
C MET A 196 -2.31 16.74 -1.28
N THR A 197 -2.77 15.84 -2.16
CA THR A 197 -3.95 16.08 -3.00
C THR A 197 -5.20 16.42 -2.19
N VAL A 198 -5.38 15.77 -1.04
CA VAL A 198 -6.52 16.03 -0.15
C VAL A 198 -6.23 17.20 0.78
N GLU A 199 -4.99 17.35 1.25
CA GLU A 199 -4.65 18.47 2.13
C GLU A 199 -4.77 19.83 1.44
N PHE A 200 -4.36 19.92 0.16
CA PHE A 200 -4.48 21.12 -0.67
C PHE A 200 -5.80 21.21 -1.46
N GLU A 201 -6.80 20.36 -1.19
CA GLU A 201 -8.11 20.49 -1.82
C GLU A 201 -8.82 21.77 -1.35
N ARG A 202 -9.03 22.70 -2.30
CA ARG A 202 -9.64 24.01 -2.04
C ARG A 202 -11.14 23.91 -1.79
N ASN A 203 -11.79 22.90 -2.37
CA ASN A 203 -13.22 22.68 -2.13
C ASN A 203 -13.42 22.01 -0.77
N LYS A 204 -13.79 22.81 0.23
CA LYS A 204 -14.06 22.34 1.60
C LYS A 204 -15.07 21.19 1.64
N LYS A 205 -16.11 21.19 0.79
CA LYS A 205 -17.10 20.11 0.73
C LYS A 205 -16.45 18.79 0.34
N VAL A 206 -15.58 18.79 -0.68
CA VAL A 206 -14.84 17.59 -1.12
C VAL A 206 -13.95 17.10 0.01
N LYS A 207 -13.16 17.99 0.64
CA LYS A 207 -12.26 17.65 1.76
C LYS A 207 -13.02 17.07 2.96
N ASP A 208 -14.13 17.70 3.36
CA ASP A 208 -14.98 17.24 4.46
C ASP A 208 -15.63 15.89 4.16
N THR A 209 -16.11 15.68 2.92
CA THR A 209 -16.69 14.40 2.48
C THR A 209 -15.67 13.28 2.54
N ILE A 210 -14.45 13.49 2.03
CA ILE A 210 -13.37 12.49 2.11
C ILE A 210 -13.09 12.14 3.57
N ALA A 211 -12.91 13.15 4.44
CA ALA A 211 -12.66 12.92 5.86
C ALA A 211 -13.82 12.15 6.55
N SER A 212 -15.07 12.43 6.17
CA SER A 212 -16.25 11.71 6.66
C SER A 212 -16.27 10.25 6.18
N LYS A 213 -16.00 10.00 4.89
CA LYS A 213 -15.90 8.66 4.31
C LYS A 213 -14.78 7.86 4.98
N VAL A 214 -13.61 8.46 5.24
CA VAL A 214 -12.50 7.79 5.96
C VAL A 214 -12.94 7.36 7.36
N ARG A 215 -13.57 8.25 8.14
CA ARG A 215 -14.07 7.91 9.48
C ARG A 215 -15.10 6.78 9.45
N ARG A 216 -16.06 6.86 8.51
CA ARG A 216 -17.10 5.84 8.34
C ARG A 216 -16.51 4.49 7.96
N LEU A 217 -15.63 4.46 6.95
CA LEU A 217 -15.00 3.24 6.48
C LEU A 217 -14.13 2.61 7.58
N ASN A 218 -13.42 3.42 8.36
CA ASN A 218 -12.64 2.94 9.51
C ASN A 218 -13.55 2.29 10.57
N PHE A 219 -14.71 2.89 10.87
CA PHE A 219 -15.70 2.31 11.76
C PHE A 219 -16.27 1.00 11.22
N ASP A 220 -16.67 0.98 9.94
CA ASP A 220 -17.27 -0.18 9.28
C ASP A 220 -16.28 -1.36 9.20
N LEU A 221 -15.00 -1.08 8.93
CA LEU A 221 -13.94 -2.10 8.85
C LEU A 221 -13.46 -2.60 10.21
N SER A 222 -13.57 -1.81 11.27
CA SER A 222 -13.07 -2.20 12.60
C SER A 222 -13.58 -3.57 13.02
N ARG A 223 -14.87 -3.86 12.79
CA ARG A 223 -15.44 -5.19 13.08
C ARG A 223 -14.80 -6.30 12.26
N THR A 224 -14.58 -6.07 10.97
CA THR A 224 -13.91 -7.03 10.08
C THR A 224 -12.48 -7.29 10.53
N MET A 225 -11.76 -6.25 10.94
CA MET A 225 -10.39 -6.34 11.44
C MET A 225 -10.30 -7.12 12.77
N TYR A 226 -11.25 -6.92 13.70
CA TYR A 226 -11.35 -7.74 14.92
C TYR A 226 -11.77 -9.19 14.63
N GLY A 227 -12.63 -9.41 13.63
CA GLY A 227 -12.95 -10.75 13.14
C GLY A 227 -11.73 -11.46 12.58
N TYR A 228 -10.92 -10.78 11.77
CA TYR A 228 -9.66 -11.28 11.22
C TYR A 228 -8.69 -11.70 12.32
N GLU A 229 -8.49 -10.86 13.35
CA GLU A 229 -7.66 -11.22 14.51
C GLU A 229 -8.18 -12.44 15.27
N ARG A 230 -9.50 -12.56 15.44
CA ARG A 230 -10.10 -13.75 16.07
C ARG A 230 -9.94 -15.01 15.25
N ASP A 231 -9.93 -14.92 13.92
CA ASP A 231 -9.67 -16.09 13.05
C ASP A 231 -8.28 -16.70 13.30
N TYR A 232 -7.30 -15.92 13.81
CA TYR A 232 -6.00 -16.43 14.24
C TYR A 232 -5.94 -16.81 15.72
N ASN A 233 -6.63 -16.06 16.59
CA ASN A 233 -6.55 -16.30 18.03
C ASN A 233 -7.40 -17.47 18.52
N TRP A 234 -8.47 -17.80 17.81
CA TRP A 234 -9.50 -18.72 18.30
C TRP A 234 -9.62 -19.94 17.41
N SER A 235 -9.40 -21.12 18.00
CA SER A 235 -9.40 -22.38 17.28
C SER A 235 -10.77 -22.72 16.66
N LEU A 236 -10.71 -23.50 15.58
CA LEU A 236 -11.86 -24.10 14.88
C LEU A 236 -12.86 -23.09 14.27
N ARG A 237 -12.55 -21.79 14.24
CA ARG A 237 -13.33 -20.83 13.44
C ARG A 237 -13.23 -21.18 11.95
N MET A 238 -14.27 -20.83 11.20
CA MET A 238 -14.28 -21.03 9.74
C MET A 238 -13.26 -20.18 8.98
N GLY A 239 -12.69 -19.13 9.58
CA GLY A 239 -11.75 -18.24 8.90
C GLY A 239 -12.41 -17.27 7.92
N PHE A 240 -13.68 -16.90 8.12
CA PHE A 240 -14.43 -16.09 7.16
C PHE A 240 -13.80 -14.72 6.91
N PHE A 241 -13.28 -14.06 7.95
CA PHE A 241 -12.73 -12.71 7.80
C PHE A 241 -11.40 -12.75 7.05
N ALA A 242 -10.55 -13.74 7.33
CA ALA A 242 -9.34 -14.01 6.58
C ALA A 242 -9.65 -14.43 5.12
N ALA A 243 -10.67 -15.27 4.92
CA ALA A 243 -11.07 -15.73 3.59
C ALA A 243 -11.58 -14.60 2.69
N THR A 244 -12.24 -13.59 3.27
CA THR A 244 -12.75 -12.43 2.51
C THR A 244 -11.78 -11.26 2.45
N MET A 245 -10.54 -11.41 2.94
CA MET A 245 -9.55 -10.33 2.98
C MET A 245 -9.30 -9.62 1.64
N PRO A 246 -9.26 -10.30 0.48
CA PRO A 246 -9.16 -9.63 -0.82
C PRO A 246 -10.27 -8.60 -1.09
N ALA A 247 -11.45 -8.76 -0.48
CA ALA A 247 -12.58 -7.86 -0.69
C ALA A 247 -12.52 -6.58 0.17
N TRP A 248 -11.73 -6.55 1.25
CA TRP A 248 -11.71 -5.43 2.19
C TRP A 248 -10.33 -4.85 2.47
N TYR A 249 -9.23 -5.55 2.15
CA TYR A 249 -7.89 -5.09 2.50
C TYR A 249 -7.49 -3.78 1.82
N GLN A 250 -7.84 -3.60 0.54
CA GLN A 250 -7.56 -2.36 -0.18
C GLN A 250 -8.22 -1.15 0.49
N SER A 251 -9.39 -1.34 1.13
CA SER A 251 -10.06 -0.28 1.88
C SER A 251 -9.25 0.16 3.10
N ILE A 252 -8.52 -0.75 3.75
CA ILE A 252 -7.58 -0.42 4.83
C ILE A 252 -6.39 0.37 4.29
N GLU A 253 -5.77 -0.11 3.21
CA GLU A 253 -4.65 0.59 2.57
C GLU A 253 -5.02 2.04 2.20
N ASN A 254 -6.20 2.21 1.62
CA ASN A 254 -6.74 3.52 1.28
C ASN A 254 -6.98 4.42 2.52
N ILE A 255 -7.39 3.86 3.67
CA ILE A 255 -7.50 4.61 4.92
C ILE A 255 -6.12 4.99 5.47
N ARG A 256 -5.14 4.09 5.41
CA ARG A 256 -3.79 4.31 5.95
C ARG A 256 -3.09 5.49 5.28
N ARG A 257 -3.14 5.56 3.95
CA ARG A 257 -2.60 6.68 3.14
C ARG A 257 -3.14 8.07 3.53
N HIS A 258 -4.23 8.14 4.29
CA HIS A 258 -4.76 9.38 4.86
C HIS A 258 -4.53 9.48 6.37
N SER A 259 -5.06 8.52 7.11
CA SER A 259 -5.13 8.59 8.57
C SER A 259 -3.78 8.34 9.25
N PHE A 260 -2.93 7.47 8.69
CA PHE A 260 -1.65 7.15 9.33
C PHE A 260 -0.65 8.29 9.16
N ILE A 261 -0.67 8.99 8.02
CA ILE A 261 0.13 10.21 7.83
C ILE A 261 -0.35 11.29 8.79
N ARG A 262 -1.65 11.60 8.77
CA ARG A 262 -2.23 12.66 9.61
C ARG A 262 -2.03 12.45 11.11
N ASN A 263 -2.14 11.21 11.57
CA ASN A 263 -2.00 10.86 12.98
C ASN A 263 -0.60 10.37 13.36
N ASN A 264 0.32 10.30 12.38
CA ASN A 264 1.67 9.82 12.56
C ASN A 264 1.73 8.42 13.21
N TRP A 265 1.01 7.47 12.62
CA TRP A 265 0.87 6.09 13.12
C TRP A 265 1.77 5.07 12.41
N ALA A 266 2.39 5.41 11.28
CA ALA A 266 3.25 4.49 10.53
C ALA A 266 4.51 4.04 11.32
N LYS A 267 4.97 4.87 12.26
CA LYS A 267 6.08 4.59 13.19
C LYS A 267 5.82 3.47 14.19
N MET A 268 4.55 3.10 14.38
CA MET A 268 4.16 2.00 15.25
C MET A 268 4.34 0.67 14.51
N SER A 269 4.88 -0.33 15.19
CA SER A 269 4.97 -1.69 14.65
C SER A 269 3.59 -2.32 14.52
N ALA A 270 3.45 -3.35 13.69
CA ALA A 270 2.20 -4.11 13.61
C ALA A 270 1.91 -4.81 14.95
N ARG A 271 0.66 -4.73 15.42
CA ARG A 271 0.16 -5.67 16.43
C ARG A 271 0.06 -7.04 15.78
N VAL A 272 0.47 -8.08 16.48
CA VAL A 272 0.33 -9.46 16.04
C VAL A 272 -0.59 -10.21 16.99
N ALA A 273 -1.45 -11.07 16.44
CA ALA A 273 -2.37 -11.89 17.21
C ALA A 273 -1.60 -12.92 18.07
N SER A 274 -1.97 -13.06 19.33
CA SER A 274 -1.27 -13.91 20.31
C SER A 274 -1.35 -15.40 20.04
N GLY A 275 -2.35 -15.86 19.29
CA GLY A 275 -2.58 -17.29 18.99
C GLY A 275 -1.76 -17.84 17.82
N ILE A 276 -0.90 -17.04 17.20
CA ILE A 276 -0.15 -17.47 16.01
C ILE A 276 1.14 -18.18 16.42
N ASN A 277 1.18 -19.49 16.18
CA ASN A 277 2.37 -20.32 16.42
C ASN A 277 3.16 -20.64 15.15
N ASN A 278 2.52 -20.59 13.98
CA ASN A 278 3.17 -20.89 12.70
C ASN A 278 3.92 -19.64 12.19
N PRO A 279 5.24 -19.70 11.92
CA PRO A 279 6.00 -18.54 11.45
C PRO A 279 5.48 -17.92 10.14
N ALA A 280 4.98 -18.72 9.20
CA ALA A 280 4.47 -18.20 7.93
C ALA A 280 3.15 -17.44 8.11
N ASP A 281 2.29 -17.92 9.03
CA ASP A 281 1.08 -17.20 9.44
C ASP A 281 1.41 -15.92 10.22
N TYR A 282 2.46 -15.92 11.03
CA TYR A 282 2.92 -14.74 11.75
C TYR A 282 3.41 -13.67 10.78
N ILE A 283 4.30 -14.04 9.85
CA ILE A 283 4.83 -13.12 8.83
C ILE A 283 3.68 -12.55 7.99
N GLN A 284 2.72 -13.40 7.59
CA GLN A 284 1.53 -12.96 6.87
C GLN A 284 0.71 -11.92 7.67
N TYR A 285 0.43 -12.20 8.94
CA TYR A 285 -0.36 -11.31 9.79
C TYR A 285 0.37 -9.99 10.05
N ARG A 286 1.66 -10.06 10.36
CA ARG A 286 2.52 -8.90 10.57
C ARG A 286 2.55 -8.02 9.32
N ASN A 287 2.75 -8.60 8.14
CA ASN A 287 2.81 -7.85 6.88
C ASN A 287 1.45 -7.25 6.49
N ALA A 288 0.34 -7.90 6.85
CA ALA A 288 -0.98 -7.29 6.74
C ALA A 288 -1.15 -6.07 7.66
N ALA A 289 -0.44 -6.06 8.79
CA ALA A 289 -0.31 -4.96 9.73
C ALA A 289 -1.66 -4.36 10.16
N VAL A 290 -2.72 -5.18 10.18
CA VAL A 290 -4.13 -4.74 10.25
C VAL A 290 -4.33 -3.74 11.39
N TRP A 291 -3.65 -3.96 12.52
CA TRP A 291 -3.62 -3.04 13.65
C TRP A 291 -2.21 -2.52 13.92
N PRO A 292 -2.03 -1.22 14.17
CA PRO A 292 -0.80 -0.72 14.77
C PRO A 292 -0.74 -1.12 16.26
N ASN A 293 0.46 -1.31 16.79
CA ASN A 293 0.72 -1.50 18.20
C ASN A 293 1.27 -0.20 18.81
N PRO A 294 0.45 0.59 19.53
CA PRO A 294 0.89 1.88 20.06
C PRO A 294 1.95 1.75 21.16
N ALA A 295 2.17 0.54 21.71
CA ALA A 295 3.17 0.29 22.74
C ALA A 295 4.57 -0.02 22.17
N VAL A 296 4.68 -0.26 20.85
CA VAL A 296 5.94 -0.69 20.22
C VAL A 296 6.22 0.19 19.01
N MET A 297 7.30 0.97 19.10
CA MET A 297 7.81 1.74 17.97
C MET A 297 8.74 0.87 17.14
N ARG A 298 8.75 1.16 15.83
CA ARG A 298 9.72 0.59 14.90
C ARG A 298 11.12 1.06 15.27
N SER A 299 12.11 0.21 15.04
CA SER A 299 13.52 0.58 15.08
C SER A 299 13.87 1.59 13.97
N TYR A 300 15.05 2.21 14.07
CA TYR A 300 15.56 3.11 13.03
C TYR A 300 15.61 2.43 11.65
N ALA A 301 16.10 1.19 11.60
CA ALA A 301 16.22 0.43 10.35
C ALA A 301 14.85 0.07 9.77
N GLU A 302 13.89 -0.36 10.60
CA GLU A 302 12.50 -0.55 10.17
C GLU A 302 11.88 0.76 9.66
N SER A 303 12.21 1.89 10.29
CA SER A 303 11.63 3.18 9.92
C SER A 303 12.03 3.62 8.50
N MET A 304 13.23 3.27 8.05
CA MET A 304 13.69 3.50 6.68
C MET A 304 13.11 2.51 5.66
N SER A 305 12.53 1.41 6.11
CA SER A 305 11.98 0.31 5.30
C SER A 305 10.44 0.37 5.18
N VAL A 306 9.81 1.49 5.51
CA VAL A 306 8.34 1.64 5.51
C VAL A 306 7.92 2.86 4.72
N GLU A 307 7.14 2.63 3.66
CA GLU A 307 6.59 3.67 2.77
C GLU A 307 5.88 4.77 3.57
N GLY A 308 4.99 4.38 4.47
CA GLY A 308 4.19 5.31 5.26
C GLY A 308 4.96 6.23 6.19
N ILE A 309 6.16 5.83 6.65
CA ILE A 309 7.02 6.72 7.45
C ILE A 309 7.65 7.77 6.55
N LEU A 310 8.16 7.37 5.38
CA LEU A 310 8.75 8.30 4.42
C LEU A 310 7.68 9.22 3.79
N ALA A 311 6.47 8.72 3.55
CA ALA A 311 5.33 9.54 3.16
C ALA A 311 4.98 10.59 4.23
N THR A 312 5.03 10.20 5.51
CA THR A 312 4.81 11.12 6.64
C THR A 312 5.93 12.15 6.73
N PHE A 313 7.18 11.74 6.57
CA PHE A 313 8.34 12.62 6.51
C PHE A 313 8.18 13.70 5.42
N PHE A 314 7.96 13.30 4.17
CA PHE A 314 7.80 14.25 3.06
C PHE A 314 6.59 15.16 3.24
N SER A 315 5.49 14.63 3.80
CA SER A 315 4.32 15.43 4.15
C SER A 315 4.66 16.54 5.17
N HIS A 316 5.46 16.23 6.18
CA HIS A 316 5.92 17.23 7.15
C HIS A 316 6.91 18.22 6.55
N VAL A 317 7.79 17.79 5.65
CA VAL A 317 8.69 18.70 4.92
C VAL A 317 7.90 19.75 4.13
N ILE A 318 6.79 19.36 3.48
CA ILE A 318 5.96 20.28 2.70
C ILE A 318 5.10 21.21 3.56
N THR A 319 4.56 20.70 4.67
CA THR A 319 3.54 21.41 5.45
C THR A 319 4.09 22.25 6.60
N ASN A 320 5.38 22.17 6.90
CA ASN A 320 6.01 22.95 7.95
C ASN A 320 6.32 24.40 7.52
N ASP A 321 6.86 25.21 8.44
CA ASP A 321 7.20 26.62 8.17
C ASP A 321 8.53 26.82 7.39
N MET A 322 9.33 25.76 7.16
CA MET A 322 10.58 25.84 6.41
C MET A 322 10.35 26.23 4.94
N ASN A 323 9.12 26.02 4.46
CA ASN A 323 8.68 26.39 3.12
C ASN A 323 8.76 27.91 2.85
N LYS A 324 8.84 28.75 3.90
CA LYS A 324 9.02 30.22 3.82
C LYS A 324 10.46 30.66 3.60
N ASN A 325 11.43 29.76 3.78
CA ASN A 325 12.84 30.04 3.48
C ASN A 325 13.06 29.87 1.98
N PHE A 326 12.89 30.97 1.24
CA PHE A 326 13.12 31.00 -0.20
C PHE A 326 14.62 30.89 -0.51
N MET A 327 14.93 30.17 -1.58
CA MET A 327 16.27 30.14 -2.15
C MET A 327 16.63 31.51 -2.75
N VAL A 328 17.90 31.69 -3.10
CA VAL A 328 18.33 32.87 -3.88
C VAL A 328 17.73 32.83 -5.29
N PRO A 329 17.41 33.99 -5.91
CA PRO A 329 16.78 34.07 -7.23
C PRO A 329 17.43 33.19 -8.32
N GLU A 330 18.76 33.10 -8.31
CA GLU A 330 19.56 32.36 -9.28
C GLU A 330 19.28 30.85 -9.22
N ALA A 331 19.03 30.32 -8.02
CA ALA A 331 18.72 28.90 -7.82
C ALA A 331 17.39 28.48 -8.46
N TYR A 332 16.46 29.41 -8.69
CA TYR A 332 15.21 29.11 -9.40
C TYR A 332 15.39 29.06 -10.92
N ARG A 333 16.44 29.68 -11.47
CA ARG A 333 16.58 29.83 -12.92
C ARG A 333 16.86 28.52 -13.66
N VAL A 334 17.40 27.52 -12.96
CA VAL A 334 17.54 26.17 -13.50
C VAL A 334 16.19 25.46 -13.69
N PHE A 335 15.16 25.86 -12.95
CA PHE A 335 13.79 25.34 -13.07
C PHE A 335 12.90 26.23 -13.95
N ILE A 336 13.12 27.54 -13.91
CA ILE A 336 12.31 28.56 -14.56
C ILE A 336 13.24 29.50 -15.35
N PRO A 337 13.67 29.09 -16.55
CA PRO A 337 14.57 29.89 -17.38
C PRO A 337 13.90 31.16 -17.91
N ASP A 338 12.57 31.24 -17.90
CA ASP A 338 11.82 32.44 -18.30
C ASP A 338 12.13 33.61 -17.35
N THR A 339 12.92 34.56 -17.84
CA THR A 339 13.35 35.75 -17.12
C THR A 339 12.21 36.73 -16.85
N SER A 340 11.05 36.60 -17.50
CA SER A 340 9.87 37.43 -17.24
C SER A 340 9.22 37.10 -15.88
N VAL A 341 9.44 35.89 -15.37
CA VAL A 341 9.01 35.48 -14.03
C VAL A 341 9.92 36.12 -12.97
N LYS A 342 9.31 36.85 -12.03
CA LYS A 342 9.99 37.49 -10.89
C LYS A 342 10.16 36.49 -9.75
N VAL A 343 11.34 35.90 -9.66
CA VAL A 343 11.70 34.94 -8.60
C VAL A 343 12.49 35.64 -7.49
N PRO A 344 12.22 35.34 -6.20
CA PRO A 344 11.26 34.36 -5.69
C PRO A 344 9.82 34.88 -5.54
N GLN A 345 9.52 36.16 -5.87
CA GLN A 345 8.23 36.80 -5.50
C GLN A 345 6.98 36.10 -6.06
N GLN A 346 7.12 35.39 -7.19
CA GLN A 346 6.04 34.65 -7.84
C GLN A 346 6.05 33.14 -7.56
N ILE A 347 6.93 32.68 -6.67
CA ILE A 347 7.01 31.30 -6.22
C ILE A 347 6.19 31.17 -4.93
N ASP A 348 5.24 30.24 -4.89
CA ASP A 348 4.56 29.93 -3.64
C ASP A 348 5.44 29.05 -2.74
N VAL A 349 5.19 29.09 -1.43
CA VAL A 349 6.00 28.39 -0.42
C VAL A 349 6.06 26.88 -0.66
N THR A 350 4.97 26.27 -1.12
CA THR A 350 4.90 24.84 -1.41
C THR A 350 5.81 24.50 -2.59
N THR A 351 5.71 25.24 -3.70
CA THR A 351 6.62 25.09 -4.85
C THR A 351 8.07 25.25 -4.42
N ASN A 352 8.40 26.30 -3.64
CA ASN A 352 9.76 26.52 -3.12
C ASN A 352 10.31 25.28 -2.41
N GLN A 353 9.51 24.65 -1.55
CA GLN A 353 9.93 23.47 -0.80
C GLN A 353 10.17 22.26 -1.71
N TYR A 354 9.30 22.03 -2.70
CA TYR A 354 9.51 20.96 -3.69
C TYR A 354 10.79 21.19 -4.49
N LEU A 355 11.08 22.41 -4.93
CA LEU A 355 12.28 22.69 -5.69
C LEU A 355 13.56 22.41 -4.87
N LYS A 356 13.58 22.73 -3.57
CA LYS A 356 14.69 22.35 -2.68
C LYS A 356 14.85 20.84 -2.58
N MET A 357 13.74 20.10 -2.43
CA MET A 357 13.78 18.64 -2.45
C MET A 357 14.29 18.09 -3.79
N PHE A 358 13.90 18.70 -4.91
CA PHE A 358 14.34 18.27 -6.24
C PHE A 358 15.85 18.41 -6.42
N ILE A 359 16.43 19.54 -5.98
CA ILE A 359 17.89 19.70 -5.99
C ILE A 359 18.56 18.62 -5.13
N ALA A 360 18.03 18.35 -3.93
CA ALA A 360 18.59 17.35 -3.03
C ALA A 360 18.50 15.91 -3.57
N ILE A 361 17.36 15.52 -4.15
CA ILE A 361 17.13 14.20 -4.77
C ILE A 361 18.03 14.03 -6.01
N ALA A 362 18.11 15.05 -6.86
CA ALA A 362 18.97 14.95 -8.04
C ALA A 362 20.45 14.89 -7.65
N GLY A 363 20.88 15.66 -6.65
CA GLY A 363 22.24 15.64 -6.12
C GLY A 363 22.62 14.34 -5.40
N SER A 364 21.66 13.67 -4.75
CA SER A 364 21.94 12.41 -4.03
C SER A 364 22.38 11.26 -4.93
N THR A 365 22.04 11.30 -6.22
CA THR A 365 22.50 10.29 -7.21
C THR A 365 24.02 10.26 -7.41
N GLN A 366 24.71 11.35 -7.09
CA GLN A 366 26.16 11.47 -7.26
C GLN A 366 26.96 10.92 -6.07
N SER A 367 26.29 10.54 -4.98
CA SER A 367 26.92 10.27 -3.68
C SER A 367 27.36 8.82 -3.46
N GLY A 368 27.28 7.95 -4.47
CA GLY A 368 27.65 6.53 -4.35
C GLY A 368 26.73 5.72 -3.42
N PRO A 369 27.11 4.46 -3.10
CA PRO A 369 26.33 3.62 -2.19
C PRO A 369 26.31 4.23 -0.79
N ASN A 370 25.10 4.45 -0.25
CA ASN A 370 24.91 5.01 1.09
C ASN A 370 24.29 3.97 2.03
N PRO A 371 24.88 3.75 3.22
CA PRO A 371 24.17 3.08 4.32
C PRO A 371 22.84 3.79 4.56
N GLY A 372 21.73 3.06 4.65
CA GLY A 372 20.38 3.65 4.75
C GLY A 372 19.75 4.11 3.42
N GLY A 373 20.34 3.73 2.28
CA GLY A 373 19.70 3.85 0.96
C GLY A 373 19.45 5.28 0.47
N PRO A 374 18.48 5.47 -0.45
CA PRO A 374 18.18 6.76 -1.06
C PRO A 374 17.79 7.85 -0.06
N PHE A 375 17.08 7.47 1.02
CA PHE A 375 16.68 8.43 2.07
C PHE A 375 17.88 9.10 2.74
N THR A 376 18.90 8.31 3.11
CA THR A 376 20.10 8.85 3.76
C THR A 376 20.90 9.73 2.79
N ALA A 377 20.98 9.34 1.52
CA ALA A 377 21.62 10.15 0.49
C ALA A 377 20.88 11.49 0.29
N PHE A 378 19.55 11.46 0.22
CA PHE A 378 18.72 12.66 0.17
C PHE A 378 18.97 13.58 1.37
N MET A 379 18.92 13.05 2.60
CA MET A 379 19.13 13.83 3.82
C MET A 379 20.50 14.48 3.87
N LYS A 380 21.57 13.74 3.52
CA LYS A 380 22.93 14.29 3.44
C LYS A 380 23.03 15.46 2.46
N THR A 381 22.53 15.27 1.24
CA THR A 381 22.53 16.30 0.21
C THR A 381 21.71 17.52 0.65
N TYR A 382 20.53 17.31 1.24
CA TYR A 382 19.69 18.40 1.72
C TYR A 382 20.38 19.21 2.81
N LEU A 383 20.96 18.55 3.81
CA LEU A 383 21.68 19.20 4.91
C LEU A 383 22.90 20.00 4.41
N GLN A 384 23.58 19.50 3.37
CA GLN A 384 24.69 20.20 2.74
C GLN A 384 24.23 21.45 1.97
N MET A 385 23.13 21.34 1.22
CA MET A 385 22.65 22.43 0.35
C MET A 385 21.88 23.52 1.09
N PHE A 386 21.17 23.16 2.16
CA PHE A 386 20.30 24.05 2.93
C PHE A 386 20.63 24.00 4.43
N PRO A 387 21.86 24.36 4.84
CA PRO A 387 22.31 24.18 6.22
C PRO A 387 21.48 24.95 7.26
N THR A 388 20.89 26.09 6.88
CA THR A 388 20.00 26.89 7.72
C THR A 388 18.69 26.17 8.08
N GLU A 389 18.35 25.10 7.38
CA GLU A 389 17.13 24.31 7.58
C GLU A 389 17.40 22.98 8.29
N SER A 390 18.64 22.74 8.72
CA SER A 390 19.09 21.45 9.27
C SER A 390 18.27 20.98 10.45
N SER A 391 17.94 21.86 11.40
CA SER A 391 17.12 21.52 12.57
C SER A 391 15.70 21.13 12.15
N TYR A 392 15.12 21.84 11.19
CA TYR A 392 13.77 21.58 10.71
C TYR A 392 13.65 20.25 10.00
N ILE A 393 14.52 19.97 9.02
CA ILE A 393 14.41 18.71 8.27
C ILE A 393 14.68 17.49 9.16
N LYS A 394 15.62 17.59 10.12
CA LYS A 394 15.83 16.55 11.14
C LYS A 394 14.60 16.37 12.04
N SER A 395 13.93 17.47 12.43
CA SER A 395 12.69 17.40 13.21
C SER A 395 11.54 16.73 12.44
N CYS A 396 11.48 16.85 11.11
CA CYS A 396 10.51 16.12 10.29
C CYS A 396 10.74 14.61 10.38
N TRP A 397 12.01 14.18 10.33
CA TRP A 397 12.37 12.76 10.50
C TRP A 397 12.07 12.26 11.90
N GLU A 398 12.47 13.02 12.93
CA GLU A 398 12.17 12.69 14.34
C GLU A 398 10.68 12.56 14.56
N THR A 399 9.89 13.48 14.01
CA THR A 399 8.42 13.40 14.08
C THR A 399 7.93 12.14 13.39
N SER A 400 8.33 11.85 12.16
CA SER A 400 7.81 10.71 11.40
C SER A 400 8.26 9.34 11.92
N SER A 401 9.41 9.26 12.60
CA SER A 401 10.06 7.99 12.96
C SER A 401 10.18 7.72 14.46
N GLU A 402 10.07 8.75 15.31
CA GLU A 402 10.48 8.75 16.74
C GLU A 402 11.98 8.56 16.98
N HIS A 403 12.82 8.73 15.95
CA HIS A 403 14.27 8.61 16.09
C HIS A 403 15.00 9.88 15.68
N GLN A 404 16.05 10.25 16.43
CA GLN A 404 17.01 11.25 15.98
C GLN A 404 17.68 10.80 14.68
N TYR A 405 17.88 11.73 13.75
CA TYR A 405 18.51 11.43 12.47
C TYR A 405 19.96 10.96 12.67
N ASN A 406 20.27 9.80 12.09
CA ASN A 406 21.61 9.22 12.04
C ASN A 406 22.12 9.29 10.59
N ASP A 407 23.28 9.91 10.38
CA ASP A 407 23.92 10.07 9.06
C ASP A 407 24.69 8.83 8.58
N ASN A 408 24.85 7.84 9.45
CA ASN A 408 25.48 6.55 9.15
C ASN A 408 24.68 5.38 9.73
N PRO A 409 23.44 5.16 9.26
CA PRO A 409 22.63 4.05 9.75
C PRO A 409 23.15 2.70 9.26
N ALA A 410 22.57 1.61 9.77
CA ALA A 410 22.93 0.28 9.31
C ALA A 410 22.60 0.11 7.80
N PRO A 411 23.49 -0.52 7.00
CA PRO A 411 23.18 -0.84 5.61
C PRO A 411 22.12 -1.95 5.55
N GLU A 412 21.57 -2.20 4.37
CA GLU A 412 20.76 -3.40 4.19
C GLU A 412 21.66 -4.64 4.10
N VAL A 413 21.34 -5.65 4.90
CA VAL A 413 22.02 -6.96 4.86
C VAL A 413 20.97 -7.99 4.51
N TRP A 414 20.83 -8.29 3.22
CA TRP A 414 19.80 -9.19 2.72
C TRP A 414 20.16 -10.66 2.93
N VAL A 415 19.17 -11.40 3.41
CA VAL A 415 19.22 -12.85 3.62
C VAL A 415 18.21 -13.50 2.67
N MET A 416 18.56 -14.65 2.09
CA MET A 416 17.65 -15.46 1.28
C MET A 416 17.56 -16.88 1.83
N ASN A 417 16.49 -17.14 2.58
CA ASN A 417 16.17 -18.48 3.07
C ASN A 417 15.37 -19.25 2.01
N THR A 418 16.03 -20.21 1.36
CA THR A 418 15.44 -21.02 0.28
C THR A 418 14.65 -22.23 0.76
N ASN A 419 14.63 -22.48 2.08
CA ASN A 419 13.95 -23.62 2.68
C ASN A 419 12.61 -23.24 3.32
N PHE A 420 12.29 -21.94 3.34
CA PHE A 420 11.07 -21.43 3.95
C PHE A 420 10.07 -20.92 2.90
N HIS A 421 8.81 -21.33 3.06
CA HIS A 421 7.72 -20.90 2.18
C HIS A 421 6.96 -19.72 2.80
N VAL A 422 6.79 -18.64 2.03
CA VAL A 422 6.09 -17.44 2.49
C VAL A 422 4.96 -17.07 1.54
N ARG A 423 3.96 -16.35 2.05
CA ARG A 423 2.89 -15.75 1.27
C ARG A 423 3.29 -14.31 0.93
N PRO A 424 3.45 -13.95 -0.35
CA PRO A 424 3.96 -12.64 -0.72
C PRO A 424 2.91 -11.52 -0.62
N TYR A 425 1.61 -11.85 -0.57
CA TYR A 425 0.54 -10.86 -0.59
C TYR A 425 -0.18 -10.76 0.75
N ALA A 426 -0.15 -9.59 1.38
CA ALA A 426 -0.87 -9.31 2.63
C ALA A 426 -2.37 -9.61 2.52
N MET A 427 -2.99 -9.31 1.37
CA MET A 427 -4.43 -9.55 1.15
C MET A 427 -4.80 -11.03 0.96
N GLY A 428 -3.83 -11.93 0.83
CA GLY A 428 -4.03 -13.35 0.53
C GLY A 428 -3.58 -14.29 1.65
N PRO A 429 -4.23 -14.31 2.84
CA PRO A 429 -3.78 -15.12 3.97
C PRO A 429 -3.84 -16.63 3.71
N PHE A 430 -4.66 -17.07 2.75
CA PHE A 430 -4.69 -18.45 2.26
C PHE A 430 -4.07 -18.61 0.87
N GLY A 431 -3.58 -17.53 0.27
CA GLY A 431 -3.11 -17.47 -1.11
C GLY A 431 -1.86 -18.33 -1.39
N PRO A 432 -1.38 -18.30 -2.65
CA PRO A 432 -0.23 -19.09 -3.04
C PRO A 432 1.03 -18.66 -2.28
N THR A 433 1.88 -19.64 -1.99
CA THR A 433 3.19 -19.43 -1.37
C THR A 433 4.30 -19.43 -2.40
N ILE A 434 5.38 -18.72 -2.12
CA ILE A 434 6.66 -18.83 -2.83
C ILE A 434 7.66 -19.62 -1.97
N PRO A 435 8.55 -20.42 -2.58
CA PRO A 435 9.43 -21.35 -1.86
C PRO A 435 10.70 -20.68 -1.32
N THR A 436 10.70 -19.36 -1.17
CA THR A 436 11.88 -18.61 -0.74
C THR A 436 11.41 -17.39 0.01
N TYR A 437 12.01 -17.15 1.18
CA TYR A 437 11.77 -15.98 2.00
C TYR A 437 13.04 -15.14 2.07
N THR A 438 12.92 -13.86 1.74
CA THR A 438 14.03 -12.91 1.84
C THR A 438 13.66 -11.79 2.79
N PHE A 439 14.64 -11.32 3.55
CA PHE A 439 14.46 -10.19 4.45
C PHE A 439 15.79 -9.50 4.72
N ASN A 440 15.72 -8.24 5.14
CA ASN A 440 16.88 -7.49 5.61
C ASN A 440 17.15 -7.83 7.08
N LEU A 441 18.32 -8.39 7.38
CA LEU A 441 18.74 -8.81 8.72
C LEU A 441 18.72 -7.66 9.74
N ASN A 442 18.93 -6.43 9.28
CA ASN A 442 18.87 -5.24 10.14
C ASN A 442 17.45 -4.79 10.50
N VAL A 443 16.46 -5.34 9.81
CA VAL A 443 15.04 -5.04 9.97
C VAL A 443 14.28 -6.24 10.54
N ALA A 444 14.89 -7.43 10.48
CA ALA A 444 14.34 -8.70 10.93
C ALA A 444 13.84 -8.67 12.39
N ASP A 445 12.70 -9.29 12.65
CA ASP A 445 12.25 -9.63 14.00
C ASP A 445 12.63 -11.07 14.38
N THR A 446 12.21 -11.50 15.57
CA THR A 446 12.54 -12.84 16.07
C THR A 446 12.00 -13.94 15.17
N ILE A 447 10.84 -13.75 14.55
CA ILE A 447 10.18 -14.78 13.74
C ILE A 447 10.85 -14.92 12.38
N ASP A 448 11.35 -13.82 11.81
CA ASP A 448 12.13 -13.87 10.57
C ASP A 448 13.38 -14.77 10.73
N LEU A 449 14.08 -14.63 11.87
CA LEU A 449 15.23 -15.47 12.21
C LEU A 449 14.84 -16.92 12.49
N MET A 450 13.70 -17.15 13.14
CA MET A 450 13.15 -18.49 13.40
C MET A 450 12.64 -19.20 12.13
N THR A 451 12.71 -18.57 10.95
CA THR A 451 12.46 -19.27 9.67
C THR A 451 13.57 -20.26 9.32
N PHE A 452 14.74 -20.15 9.97
CA PHE A 452 15.79 -21.15 9.93
C PHE A 452 15.52 -22.22 11.00
N ASP A 453 15.37 -23.48 10.59
CA ASP A 453 14.85 -24.58 11.43
C ASP A 453 15.62 -24.77 12.75
N LYS A 454 16.90 -24.40 12.80
CA LYS A 454 17.77 -24.57 13.99
C LYS A 454 17.77 -23.37 14.93
N ILE A 455 17.22 -22.24 14.53
CA ILE A 455 17.21 -21.00 15.31
C ILE A 455 16.01 -21.01 16.26
N SER A 456 16.29 -21.13 17.55
CA SER A 456 15.25 -20.99 18.57
C SER A 456 14.89 -19.52 18.78
N ARG A 457 13.76 -19.27 19.45
CA ARG A 457 13.38 -17.90 19.85
C ARG A 457 14.46 -17.21 20.68
N SER A 458 15.07 -17.94 21.63
CA SER A 458 16.15 -17.40 22.48
C SER A 458 17.39 -17.05 21.65
N ASP A 459 17.73 -17.87 20.65
CA ASP A 459 18.83 -17.57 19.73
C ASP A 459 18.53 -16.29 18.92
N ALA A 460 17.32 -16.17 18.38
CA ALA A 460 16.87 -14.98 17.64
C ALA A 460 16.90 -13.70 18.50
N GLU A 461 16.46 -13.78 19.75
CA GLU A 461 16.52 -12.66 20.70
C GLU A 461 17.96 -12.22 21.01
N LYS A 462 18.90 -13.17 21.13
CA LYS A 462 20.34 -12.87 21.30
C LYS A 462 20.92 -12.19 20.05
N ILE A 463 20.59 -12.68 18.85
CA ILE A 463 21.02 -12.08 17.58
C ILE A 463 20.50 -10.63 17.47
N ILE A 464 19.23 -10.40 17.78
CA ILE A 464 18.63 -9.04 17.75
C ILE A 464 19.25 -8.14 18.82
N THR A 465 19.50 -8.67 20.02
CA THR A 465 20.14 -7.91 21.10
C THR A 465 21.54 -7.48 20.68
N TRP A 466 22.34 -8.40 20.15
CA TRP A 466 23.69 -8.11 19.63
C TRP A 466 23.63 -7.09 18.49
N ARG A 467 22.72 -7.26 17.54
CA ARG A 467 22.48 -6.31 16.45
C ARG A 467 22.26 -4.89 16.98
N ASN A 468 21.34 -4.75 17.95
CA ASN A 468 20.96 -3.46 18.50
C ASN A 468 22.12 -2.81 19.26
N GLN A 469 22.91 -3.59 20.01
CA GLN A 469 24.11 -3.12 20.72
C GLN A 469 25.23 -2.67 19.78
N ASN A 470 25.32 -3.27 18.58
CA ASN A 470 26.36 -2.98 17.60
C ASN A 470 25.90 -2.05 16.45
N GLN A 471 24.74 -1.39 16.59
CA GLN A 471 24.19 -0.48 15.57
C GLN A 471 23.97 -1.14 14.19
N GLY A 472 23.55 -2.40 14.20
CA GLY A 472 23.27 -3.19 13.01
C GLY A 472 24.48 -3.90 12.41
N PHE A 473 24.21 -4.98 11.69
CA PHE A 473 25.19 -5.72 10.90
C PHE A 473 25.63 -4.89 9.69
N LYS A 474 26.92 -4.92 9.37
CA LYS A 474 27.47 -4.30 8.15
C LYS A 474 27.57 -5.31 7.00
N THR A 475 27.77 -6.57 7.33
CA THR A 475 27.83 -7.67 6.37
C THR A 475 27.15 -8.91 6.95
N LEU A 476 26.77 -9.84 6.08
CA LEU A 476 26.09 -11.06 6.48
C LEU A 476 26.95 -11.95 7.41
N SER A 477 28.27 -11.97 7.24
CA SER A 477 29.20 -12.73 8.09
C SER A 477 29.30 -12.21 9.53
N GLU A 478 28.87 -10.98 9.81
CA GLU A 478 28.91 -10.45 11.18
C GLU A 478 27.92 -11.13 12.11
N VAL A 479 26.90 -11.80 11.59
CA VAL A 479 25.97 -12.59 12.40
C VAL A 479 26.69 -13.67 13.22
N GLU A 480 27.79 -14.21 12.71
CA GLU A 480 28.63 -15.21 13.38
C GLU A 480 29.33 -14.70 14.65
N LYS A 481 29.39 -13.37 14.83
CA LYS A 481 29.97 -12.74 16.03
C LYS A 481 29.00 -12.68 17.21
N THR A 482 27.76 -13.14 17.04
CA THR A 482 26.74 -13.14 18.10
C THR A 482 27.17 -14.11 19.22
N PRO A 483 27.42 -13.62 20.45
CA PRO A 483 27.82 -14.47 21.56
C PRO A 483 26.65 -15.37 22.01
N ASP A 484 26.99 -16.49 22.65
CA ASP A 484 26.03 -17.40 23.27
C ASP A 484 24.98 -18.01 22.32
N VAL A 485 25.26 -18.01 21.02
CA VAL A 485 24.51 -18.76 20.00
C VAL A 485 25.48 -19.73 19.33
N ASP A 486 25.03 -20.96 19.10
CA ASP A 486 25.82 -22.00 18.46
C ASP A 486 26.31 -21.57 17.07
N ALA A 487 27.62 -21.72 16.83
CA ALA A 487 28.28 -21.24 15.62
C ALA A 487 27.75 -21.90 14.34
N ASP A 488 27.36 -23.18 14.38
CA ASP A 488 26.82 -23.88 13.21
C ASP A 488 25.45 -23.32 12.82
N LYS A 489 24.66 -22.85 13.80
CA LYS A 489 23.39 -22.17 13.54
C LYS A 489 23.60 -20.79 12.90
N LEU A 490 24.55 -20.02 13.40
CA LEU A 490 24.87 -18.70 12.84
C LEU A 490 25.43 -18.80 11.41
N LYS A 491 26.20 -19.85 11.14
CA LYS A 491 26.71 -20.16 9.81
C LYS A 491 25.62 -20.44 8.78
N GLU A 492 24.49 -21.02 9.21
CA GLU A 492 23.32 -21.21 8.33
C GLU A 492 22.77 -19.87 7.83
N ILE A 493 22.70 -18.86 8.71
CA ILE A 493 22.28 -17.50 8.34
C ILE A 493 23.36 -16.84 7.47
N SER A 494 24.64 -16.95 7.86
CA SER A 494 25.73 -16.26 7.17
C SER A 494 25.93 -16.74 5.72
N GLN A 495 25.54 -17.98 5.44
CA GLN A 495 25.62 -18.63 4.12
C GLN A 495 24.34 -18.47 3.29
N ALA A 496 23.26 -17.93 3.85
CA ALA A 496 22.01 -17.66 3.14
C ALA A 496 22.09 -16.38 2.29
N ILE A 497 23.06 -16.37 1.37
CA ILE A 497 23.42 -15.24 0.51
C ILE A 497 22.24 -14.89 -0.40
N TYR A 498 21.96 -13.59 -0.49
CA TYR A 498 20.95 -13.06 -1.39
C TYR A 498 21.34 -13.21 -2.87
N ASP A 499 20.44 -13.74 -3.68
CA ASP A 499 20.58 -13.88 -5.14
C ASP A 499 19.61 -12.90 -5.85
N PRO A 500 20.10 -11.81 -6.45
CA PRO A 500 19.26 -10.82 -7.13
C PRO A 500 18.47 -11.41 -8.31
N GLN A 501 19.06 -12.31 -9.10
CA GLN A 501 18.41 -12.88 -10.28
C GLN A 501 17.26 -13.79 -9.88
N LYS A 502 17.47 -14.59 -8.82
CA LYS A 502 16.42 -15.43 -8.26
C LYS A 502 15.29 -14.59 -7.66
N ALA A 503 15.61 -13.51 -6.94
CA ALA A 503 14.62 -12.62 -6.37
C ALA A 503 13.77 -11.94 -7.46
N GLU A 504 14.41 -11.40 -8.50
CA GLU A 504 13.73 -10.79 -9.65
C GLU A 504 12.78 -11.78 -10.34
N LYS A 505 13.22 -13.02 -10.56
CA LYS A 505 12.37 -14.08 -11.13
C LYS A 505 11.16 -14.40 -10.25
N LEU A 506 11.32 -14.36 -8.93
CA LEU A 506 10.22 -14.59 -7.98
C LEU A 506 9.24 -13.43 -7.97
N PHE A 507 9.73 -12.19 -8.03
CA PHE A 507 8.92 -10.98 -8.11
C PHE A 507 8.09 -10.94 -9.40
N ASN A 508 8.72 -11.22 -10.55
CA ASN A 508 8.07 -11.22 -11.85
C ASN A 508 7.12 -12.41 -12.07
N LYS A 509 7.04 -13.35 -11.12
CA LYS A 509 6.13 -14.49 -11.21
C LYS A 509 4.69 -14.02 -10.99
N GLN A 510 3.98 -13.82 -12.09
CA GLN A 510 2.57 -13.45 -12.05
C GLN A 510 1.72 -14.51 -11.35
N VAL A 511 0.98 -14.07 -10.35
CA VAL A 511 -0.04 -14.88 -9.68
C VAL A 511 -1.41 -14.51 -10.25
N PRO A 512 -2.18 -15.47 -10.79
CA PRO A 512 -3.50 -15.17 -11.33
C PRO A 512 -4.41 -14.55 -10.26
N LEU A 513 -5.14 -13.48 -10.61
CA LEU A 513 -6.08 -12.84 -9.69
C LEU A 513 -7.13 -13.82 -9.12
N THR A 514 -7.50 -14.84 -9.89
CA THR A 514 -8.42 -15.91 -9.48
C THR A 514 -7.91 -16.71 -8.28
N SER A 515 -6.59 -16.80 -8.08
CA SER A 515 -6.01 -17.51 -6.94
C SER A 515 -6.40 -16.89 -5.61
N PHE A 516 -6.57 -15.57 -5.53
CA PHE A 516 -7.02 -14.88 -4.32
C PHE A 516 -8.44 -15.29 -3.90
N PHE A 517 -9.23 -15.93 -4.77
CA PHE A 517 -10.56 -16.44 -4.47
C PHE A 517 -10.60 -17.96 -4.34
N ILE A 518 -9.86 -18.68 -5.17
CA ILE A 518 -9.81 -20.15 -5.16
C ILE A 518 -9.27 -20.68 -3.83
N TYR A 519 -8.16 -20.13 -3.35
CA TYR A 519 -7.53 -20.62 -2.13
C TYR A 519 -8.40 -20.42 -0.87
N PRO A 520 -9.04 -19.25 -0.65
CA PRO A 520 -10.04 -19.11 0.40
C PRO A 520 -11.19 -20.10 0.31
N ILE A 521 -11.71 -20.38 -0.90
CA ILE A 521 -12.77 -21.40 -1.08
C ILE A 521 -12.27 -22.78 -0.66
N ILE A 522 -11.05 -23.16 -1.06
CA ILE A 522 -10.44 -24.43 -0.64
C ILE A 522 -10.30 -24.50 0.89
N HIS A 523 -9.86 -23.42 1.54
CA HIS A 523 -9.78 -23.35 3.00
C HIS A 523 -11.17 -23.58 3.63
N LEU A 524 -12.19 -22.86 3.17
CA LEU A 524 -13.55 -22.99 3.69
C LEU A 524 -14.14 -24.39 3.46
N LEU A 525 -13.83 -25.04 2.35
CA LEU A 525 -14.21 -26.44 2.09
C LEU A 525 -13.52 -27.40 3.06
N LYS A 526 -12.23 -27.22 3.33
CA LYS A 526 -11.49 -28.03 4.33
C LYS A 526 -12.07 -27.85 5.72
N MET A 527 -12.36 -26.61 6.13
CA MET A 527 -12.98 -26.33 7.43
C MET A 527 -14.41 -26.87 7.52
N SER A 528 -15.18 -26.77 6.43
CA SER A 528 -16.52 -27.38 6.34
C SER A 528 -16.45 -28.89 6.48
N LEU A 529 -15.48 -29.55 5.84
CA LEU A 529 -15.27 -30.99 5.94
C LEU A 529 -14.88 -31.38 7.37
N LEU A 530 -13.98 -30.64 8.01
CA LEU A 530 -13.59 -30.86 9.40
C LEU A 530 -14.81 -30.79 10.33
N TRP A 531 -15.61 -29.72 10.21
CA TRP A 531 -16.83 -29.58 11.02
C TRP A 531 -17.88 -30.64 10.69
N PHE A 532 -18.00 -31.04 9.43
CA PHE A 532 -18.84 -32.17 9.05
C PHE A 532 -18.38 -33.47 9.74
N ILE A 533 -17.08 -33.73 9.83
CA ILE A 533 -16.56 -34.91 10.55
C ILE A 533 -16.86 -34.80 12.05
N ILE A 534 -16.53 -33.67 12.68
CA ILE A 534 -16.77 -33.46 14.12
C ILE A 534 -18.25 -33.61 14.46
N LEU A 535 -19.12 -32.87 13.77
CA LEU A 535 -20.56 -32.93 13.99
C LEU A 535 -21.14 -34.28 13.57
N GLY A 536 -20.59 -34.91 12.52
CA GLY A 536 -21.00 -36.23 12.06
C GLY A 536 -20.72 -37.32 13.08
N VAL A 537 -19.55 -37.30 13.73
CA VAL A 537 -19.20 -38.22 14.82
C VAL A 537 -20.11 -37.99 16.03
N LEU A 538 -20.29 -36.73 16.46
CA LEU A 538 -21.22 -36.39 17.54
C LEU A 538 -22.65 -36.86 17.23
N TYR A 539 -23.11 -36.60 16.02
CA TYR A 539 -24.43 -36.98 15.55
C TYR A 539 -24.60 -38.51 15.49
N ALA A 540 -23.60 -39.25 15.00
CA ALA A 540 -23.61 -40.71 14.97
C ALA A 540 -23.62 -41.31 16.39
N MET A 541 -22.86 -40.75 17.34
CA MET A 541 -22.90 -41.18 18.74
C MET A 541 -24.29 -41.00 19.35
N ILE A 542 -24.93 -39.84 19.13
CA ILE A 542 -26.30 -39.59 19.60
C ILE A 542 -27.28 -40.60 18.98
N LEU A 543 -27.16 -40.88 17.68
CA LEU A 543 -28.01 -41.84 17.00
C LEU A 543 -27.87 -43.26 17.57
N VAL A 544 -26.64 -43.75 17.72
CA VAL A 544 -26.36 -45.13 18.17
C VAL A 544 -26.68 -45.30 19.65
N PHE A 545 -26.15 -44.43 20.51
CA PHE A 545 -26.22 -44.63 21.96
C PHE A 545 -27.54 -44.15 22.59
N TYR A 546 -28.14 -43.08 22.06
CA TYR A 546 -29.36 -42.51 22.63
C TYR A 546 -30.61 -42.91 21.85
N ALA A 547 -30.60 -42.74 20.53
CA ALA A 547 -31.78 -43.03 19.71
C ALA A 547 -31.92 -44.50 19.31
N LYS A 548 -30.87 -45.32 19.48
CA LYS A 548 -30.78 -46.72 19.00
C LYS A 548 -31.07 -46.84 17.50
N ILE A 549 -30.62 -45.86 16.71
CA ILE A 549 -30.78 -45.78 15.24
C ILE A 549 -29.41 -45.94 14.58
N THR A 550 -29.30 -46.79 13.57
CA THR A 550 -28.09 -46.90 12.74
C THR A 550 -27.97 -45.68 11.81
N PRO A 551 -26.83 -44.97 11.77
CA PRO A 551 -26.63 -43.85 10.86
C PRO A 551 -26.76 -44.30 9.40
N SER A 552 -27.68 -43.71 8.64
CA SER A 552 -27.81 -44.00 7.21
C SER A 552 -26.96 -43.04 6.37
N PRO A 553 -26.40 -43.47 5.22
CA PRO A 553 -25.64 -42.61 4.32
C PRO A 553 -26.41 -41.35 3.92
N ARG A 554 -27.72 -41.47 3.70
CA ARG A 554 -28.61 -40.34 3.38
C ARG A 554 -28.61 -39.25 4.45
N LEU A 555 -28.62 -39.63 5.74
CA LEU A 555 -28.59 -38.65 6.84
C LEU A 555 -27.24 -37.93 6.90
N LEU A 556 -26.14 -38.65 6.67
CA LEU A 556 -24.81 -38.06 6.60
C LEU A 556 -24.67 -37.11 5.41
N THR A 557 -25.19 -37.47 4.23
CA THR A 557 -25.22 -36.57 3.07
C THR A 557 -26.01 -35.29 3.35
N LEU A 558 -27.18 -35.40 4.00
CA LEU A 558 -27.95 -34.22 4.38
C LEU A 558 -27.21 -33.32 5.38
N LEU A 559 -26.48 -33.92 6.33
CA LEU A 559 -25.65 -33.16 7.26
C LEU A 559 -24.53 -32.40 6.53
N LEU A 560 -23.84 -33.06 5.59
CA LEU A 560 -22.80 -32.42 4.77
C LEU A 560 -23.38 -31.24 3.98
N LEU A 561 -24.51 -31.44 3.30
CA LEU A 561 -25.19 -30.37 2.55
C LEU A 561 -25.59 -29.20 3.45
N LYS A 562 -26.07 -29.47 4.67
CA LYS A 562 -26.35 -28.41 5.65
C LYS A 562 -25.07 -27.63 5.99
N VAL A 563 -23.97 -28.31 6.32
CA VAL A 563 -22.71 -27.63 6.65
C VAL A 563 -22.23 -26.74 5.50
N LEU A 564 -22.25 -27.25 4.26
CA LEU A 564 -21.86 -26.48 3.07
C LEU A 564 -22.77 -25.28 2.80
N MET A 565 -24.08 -25.44 3.01
CA MET A 565 -25.05 -24.35 2.88
C MET A 565 -24.79 -23.25 3.92
N PHE A 566 -24.58 -23.63 5.18
CA PHE A 566 -24.26 -22.68 6.26
C PHE A 566 -22.92 -22.00 6.05
N ALA A 567 -21.89 -22.72 5.58
CA ALA A 567 -20.59 -22.14 5.25
C ALA A 567 -20.70 -21.12 4.11
N THR A 568 -21.43 -21.45 3.05
CA THR A 568 -21.71 -20.53 1.94
C THR A 568 -22.48 -19.30 2.40
N ALA A 569 -23.51 -19.48 3.23
CA ALA A 569 -24.26 -18.36 3.82
C ALA A 569 -23.35 -17.46 4.67
N GLY A 570 -22.44 -18.06 5.45
CA GLY A 570 -21.48 -17.32 6.27
C GLY A 570 -20.51 -16.48 5.44
N LEU A 571 -19.99 -17.04 4.35
CA LEU A 571 -19.15 -16.32 3.39
C LEU A 571 -19.91 -15.12 2.78
N ILE A 572 -21.12 -15.35 2.27
CA ILE A 572 -21.96 -14.28 1.68
C ILE A 572 -22.24 -13.18 2.70
N ILE A 573 -22.66 -13.57 3.92
CA ILE A 573 -22.95 -12.61 5.00
C ILE A 573 -21.72 -11.79 5.36
N GLN A 574 -20.53 -12.38 5.38
CA GLN A 574 -19.30 -11.64 5.66
C GLN A 574 -18.93 -10.69 4.51
N ILE A 575 -19.10 -11.10 3.24
CA ILE A 575 -18.87 -10.22 2.07
C ILE A 575 -19.79 -8.99 2.11
N LEU A 576 -21.03 -9.14 2.56
CA LEU A 576 -21.96 -8.01 2.71
C LEU A 576 -21.53 -7.03 3.81
N MET A 577 -20.68 -7.44 4.76
CA MET A 577 -20.14 -6.63 5.86
C MET A 577 -21.19 -5.92 6.75
N ILE A 578 -22.46 -6.32 6.70
CA ILE A 578 -23.56 -5.68 7.42
C ILE A 578 -24.13 -6.63 8.45
N LYS A 579 -24.11 -6.25 9.74
CA LYS A 579 -24.78 -6.95 10.86
C LYS A 579 -24.61 -8.48 10.81
N GLN A 580 -23.40 -8.97 10.52
CA GLN A 580 -23.11 -10.37 10.21
C GLN A 580 -23.74 -11.37 11.18
N PHE A 581 -23.55 -11.15 12.48
CA PHE A 581 -24.14 -11.98 13.54
C PHE A 581 -25.67 -12.05 13.46
N ALA A 582 -26.35 -10.92 13.30
CA ALA A 582 -27.82 -10.87 13.25
C ALA A 582 -28.37 -11.54 11.99
N LEU A 583 -27.69 -11.37 10.84
CA LEU A 583 -28.06 -12.05 9.60
C LEU A 583 -27.88 -13.56 9.71
N MET A 584 -26.77 -14.03 10.29
CA MET A 584 -26.53 -15.46 10.48
C MET A 584 -27.52 -16.06 11.51
N LEU A 585 -27.87 -15.31 12.55
CA LEU A 585 -28.87 -15.73 13.53
C LEU A 585 -30.24 -15.86 12.86
N GLY A 586 -30.65 -14.85 12.09
CA GLY A 586 -31.90 -14.88 11.31
C GLY A 586 -31.95 -16.05 10.33
N PHE A 587 -30.86 -16.30 9.60
CA PHE A 587 -30.72 -17.44 8.70
C PHE A 587 -30.86 -18.78 9.44
N THR A 588 -30.21 -18.91 10.60
CA THR A 588 -30.29 -20.10 11.46
C THR A 588 -31.72 -20.34 11.94
N LEU A 589 -32.39 -19.30 12.44
CA LEU A 589 -33.78 -19.38 12.92
C LEU A 589 -34.76 -19.75 11.80
N LEU A 590 -34.57 -19.19 10.60
CA LEU A 590 -35.37 -19.54 9.42
C LEU A 590 -35.23 -21.03 9.07
N LEU A 591 -34.00 -21.55 9.06
CA LEU A 591 -33.76 -22.96 8.77
C LEU A 591 -34.28 -23.90 9.86
N LEU A 592 -34.27 -23.47 11.13
CA LEU A 592 -34.93 -24.19 12.22
C LEU A 592 -36.45 -24.24 12.01
N ALA A 593 -37.08 -23.12 11.65
CA ALA A 593 -38.52 -23.08 11.36
C ALA A 593 -38.91 -23.98 10.18
N ILE A 594 -38.14 -23.92 9.08
CA ILE A 594 -38.34 -24.80 7.92
C ILE A 594 -38.16 -26.27 8.31
N SER A 595 -37.09 -26.59 9.06
CA SER A 595 -36.82 -27.95 9.55
C SER A 595 -37.94 -28.47 10.45
N TYR A 596 -38.51 -27.62 11.29
CA TYR A 596 -39.65 -27.93 12.13
C TYR A 596 -40.88 -28.23 11.28
N LEU A 597 -41.27 -27.32 10.39
CA LEU A 597 -42.46 -27.51 9.53
C LEU A 597 -42.37 -28.77 8.67
N ALA A 598 -41.20 -29.05 8.10
CA ALA A 598 -40.97 -30.21 7.24
C ALA A 598 -40.97 -31.56 7.99
N ASN A 599 -40.64 -31.56 9.29
CA ASN A 599 -40.45 -32.78 10.07
C ASN A 599 -41.36 -32.89 11.31
N ARG A 600 -42.30 -31.97 11.52
CA ARG A 600 -43.15 -31.90 12.74
C ARG A 600 -43.92 -33.18 13.07
N ARG A 601 -44.13 -34.08 12.10
CA ARG A 601 -44.80 -35.38 12.28
C ARG A 601 -43.85 -36.58 12.40
N LYS A 602 -42.52 -36.36 12.37
CA LYS A 602 -41.50 -37.42 12.25
C LYS A 602 -40.76 -37.75 13.56
N GLY A 603 -41.35 -37.45 14.72
CA GLY A 603 -40.83 -37.86 16.04
C GLY A 603 -39.36 -37.51 16.25
N THR A 604 -38.53 -38.51 16.58
CA THR A 604 -37.07 -38.35 16.82
C THR A 604 -36.32 -37.67 15.68
N ILE A 605 -36.74 -37.86 14.43
CA ILE A 605 -36.09 -37.24 13.25
C ILE A 605 -36.22 -35.71 13.28
N LEU A 606 -37.32 -35.17 13.82
CA LEU A 606 -37.50 -33.74 14.03
C LEU A 606 -36.38 -33.18 14.91
N TRP A 607 -36.22 -33.76 16.10
CA TRP A 607 -35.27 -33.31 17.10
C TRP A 607 -33.83 -33.42 16.63
N LEU A 608 -33.49 -34.50 15.92
CA LEU A 608 -32.18 -34.67 15.30
C LEU A 608 -31.90 -33.61 14.23
N SER A 609 -32.88 -33.31 13.37
CA SER A 609 -32.72 -32.28 12.34
C SER A 609 -32.59 -30.87 12.94
N LEU A 610 -33.38 -30.56 13.97
CA LEU A 610 -33.29 -29.29 14.70
C LEU A 610 -31.96 -29.16 15.43
N GLY A 611 -31.54 -30.20 16.15
CA GLY A 611 -30.28 -30.23 16.88
C GLY A 611 -29.07 -30.06 15.96
N SER A 612 -29.04 -30.75 14.82
CA SER A 612 -27.95 -30.59 13.85
C SER A 612 -27.91 -29.17 13.26
N THR A 613 -29.08 -28.60 12.92
CA THR A 613 -29.18 -27.24 12.37
C THR A 613 -28.72 -26.20 13.40
N LEU A 614 -29.13 -26.35 14.67
CA LEU A 614 -28.72 -25.46 15.76
C LEU A 614 -27.21 -25.55 16.00
N ALA A 615 -26.65 -26.76 16.06
CA ALA A 615 -25.21 -26.97 16.27
C ALA A 615 -24.37 -26.31 15.16
N ILE A 616 -24.74 -26.50 13.89
CA ILE A 616 -24.06 -25.83 12.77
C ILE A 616 -24.23 -24.31 12.86
N GLY A 617 -25.44 -23.83 13.18
CA GLY A 617 -25.72 -22.41 13.36
C GLY A 617 -24.86 -21.78 14.45
N ILE A 618 -24.66 -22.47 15.58
CA ILE A 618 -23.77 -22.02 16.67
C ILE A 618 -22.33 -21.90 16.18
N VAL A 619 -21.81 -22.87 15.41
CA VAL A 619 -20.45 -22.80 14.83
C VAL A 619 -20.29 -21.60 13.90
N MET A 620 -21.30 -21.34 13.06
CA MET A 620 -21.27 -20.19 12.14
C MET A 620 -21.39 -18.86 12.88
N LEU A 621 -22.26 -18.79 13.89
CA LEU A 621 -22.40 -17.61 14.76
C LEU A 621 -21.11 -17.34 15.51
N TYR A 622 -20.46 -18.37 16.06
CA TYR A 622 -19.14 -18.25 16.66
C TYR A 622 -18.13 -17.71 15.66
N SER A 623 -18.11 -18.23 14.43
CA SER A 623 -17.16 -17.82 13.37
C SER A 623 -17.44 -16.42 12.79
N LEU A 624 -18.63 -15.84 12.99
CA LEU A 624 -19.02 -14.50 12.53
C LEU A 624 -19.24 -13.49 13.66
N TRP A 625 -19.22 -13.96 14.90
CA TRP A 625 -19.11 -13.12 16.07
C TRP A 625 -17.80 -12.39 15.97
#